data_AF-A0A6P0TFR4-F1
#
_entry.id   AF-A0A6P0TFR4-F1
#
_cell.length_a   1.000
_cell.length_b   1.000
_cell.length_c   1.000
_cell.angle_alpha   90.00
_cell.angle_beta   90.00
_cell.angle_gamma   90.00
#
_symmetry.space_group_name_H-M   'P 1'
#
loop_
_entity.id
_entity.type
_entity.pdbx_description
1 polymer ?
#
loop_
_entity_poly.entity_id
_entity_poly.type
_entity_poly.pdbx_seq_one_letter_code
_entity_poly.pdbx_strand_id
1 'polypeptide(L)'
;EEIIVTEERLGTRLPPSYRNFLKVTNGLNNWHLGILGFYPVNEVNWFSQTHENWINIYLNSSRCDARIVIPDEAYFVYGEMQETYSFRVEYLASALQISMADEGEVVLLNPEVISNGEWEAWIFSDHTGASRHRSFSEMFQVNGLMGAWR
;
A
#
# COMPACT_ATOMS: atom_id res chain seq x y z
N GLU A 1 -10.52 -18.52 8.45
CA GLU A 1 -9.33 -19.24 8.94
C GLU A 1 -8.06 -18.67 8.31
N GLU A 2 -8.00 -18.57 6.98
CA GLU A 2 -6.84 -18.05 6.22
C GLU A 2 -6.34 -16.66 6.64
N ILE A 3 -7.26 -15.73 6.94
CA ILE A 3 -6.88 -14.38 7.42
C ILE A 3 -6.09 -14.49 8.73
N ILE A 4 -6.54 -15.32 9.68
CA ILE A 4 -5.88 -15.48 10.98
C ILE A 4 -4.51 -16.12 10.80
N VAL A 5 -4.42 -17.16 9.97
CA VAL A 5 -3.15 -17.83 9.63
C VAL A 5 -2.16 -16.84 9.00
N THR A 6 -2.66 -15.95 8.13
CA THR A 6 -1.83 -14.91 7.52
C THR A 6 -1.40 -13.86 8.53
N GLU A 7 -2.30 -13.40 9.39
CA GLU A 7 -1.97 -12.47 10.49
C GLU A 7 -0.91 -13.07 11.42
N GLU A 8 -1.01 -14.36 11.74
CA GLU A 8 0.00 -15.11 12.50
C GLU A 8 1.34 -15.19 11.77
N ARG A 9 1.33 -15.52 10.46
CA ARG A 9 2.55 -15.55 9.62
C ARG A 9 3.23 -14.19 9.52
N LEU A 10 2.44 -13.12 9.38
CA LEU A 10 2.94 -11.74 9.30
C LEU A 10 3.32 -11.19 10.68
N GLY A 11 2.88 -11.82 11.77
CA GLY A 11 3.10 -11.35 13.14
C GLY A 11 2.31 -10.10 13.51
N THR A 12 1.24 -9.78 12.79
CA THR A 12 0.44 -8.57 12.99
C THR A 12 -1.00 -8.75 12.51
N ARG A 13 -1.92 -7.93 13.02
CA ARG A 13 -3.32 -7.92 12.59
C ARG A 13 -3.50 -6.97 11.41
N LEU A 14 -4.23 -7.43 10.40
CA LEU A 14 -4.52 -6.62 9.21
C LEU A 14 -5.52 -5.51 9.56
N PRO A 15 -5.45 -4.35 8.88
CA PRO A 15 -6.35 -3.23 9.16
C PRO A 15 -7.80 -3.60 8.86
N PRO A 16 -8.78 -3.13 9.66
CA PRO A 16 -10.17 -3.58 9.60
C PRO A 16 -10.81 -3.51 8.21
N SER A 17 -10.57 -2.42 7.47
CA SER A 17 -11.15 -2.23 6.14
C SER A 17 -10.61 -3.24 5.12
N TYR A 18 -9.30 -3.49 5.12
CA TYR A 18 -8.69 -4.51 4.26
C TYR A 18 -9.13 -5.92 4.65
N ARG A 19 -9.23 -6.19 5.96
CA ARG A 19 -9.75 -7.46 6.47
C ARG A 19 -11.20 -7.71 6.02
N ASN A 20 -12.04 -6.69 5.98
CA ASN A 20 -13.40 -6.80 5.49
C ASN A 20 -13.46 -7.05 3.98
N PHE A 21 -12.61 -6.39 3.20
CA PHE A 21 -12.45 -6.70 1.77
C PHE A 21 -12.08 -8.16 1.54
N LEU A 22 -11.05 -8.66 2.23
CA LEU A 22 -10.59 -10.06 2.11
C LEU A 22 -11.66 -11.10 2.48
N LYS A 23 -12.57 -10.80 3.41
CA LYS A 23 -13.69 -11.70 3.73
C LYS A 23 -14.70 -11.84 2.60
N VAL A 24 -14.83 -10.82 1.75
CA VAL A 24 -15.79 -10.79 0.66
C VAL A 24 -15.18 -11.31 -0.63
N THR A 25 -13.94 -10.93 -0.92
CA THR A 25 -13.29 -11.18 -2.21
C THR A 25 -12.22 -12.27 -2.14
N ASN A 26 -11.51 -12.36 -1.01
CA ASN A 26 -10.26 -13.12 -0.85
C ASN A 26 -9.30 -12.91 -2.05
N GLY A 27 -9.07 -11.64 -2.40
CA GLY A 27 -8.33 -11.25 -3.60
C GLY A 27 -9.26 -10.88 -4.76
N LEU A 28 -8.72 -10.19 -5.75
CA LEU A 28 -9.48 -9.75 -6.92
C LEU A 28 -8.58 -9.69 -8.14
N ASN A 29 -8.60 -10.72 -8.97
CA ASN A 29 -7.82 -10.79 -10.19
C ASN A 29 -8.68 -10.37 -11.39
N ASN A 30 -8.95 -9.06 -11.53
CA ASN A 30 -9.70 -8.52 -12.66
C ASN A 30 -8.83 -7.57 -13.49
N TRP A 31 -7.88 -8.16 -14.24
CA TRP A 31 -7.06 -7.49 -15.25
C TRP A 31 -7.88 -6.63 -16.23
N HIS A 32 -9.16 -6.95 -16.44
CA HIS A 32 -10.02 -6.32 -17.44
C HIS A 32 -10.70 -5.03 -16.97
N LEU A 33 -10.55 -4.64 -15.69
CA LEU A 33 -11.19 -3.46 -15.11
C LEU A 33 -10.22 -2.31 -14.79
N GLY A 34 -8.94 -2.42 -15.18
CA GLY A 34 -7.94 -1.38 -14.90
C GLY A 34 -7.62 -1.22 -13.41
N ILE A 35 -7.85 -2.29 -12.62
CA ILE A 35 -7.53 -2.35 -11.19
C ILE A 35 -6.33 -3.27 -11.05
N LEU A 36 -5.30 -2.84 -10.30
CA LEU A 36 -4.22 -3.73 -9.88
C LEU A 36 -4.83 -4.96 -9.20
N GLY A 37 -4.47 -6.16 -9.67
CA GLY A 37 -5.06 -7.39 -9.13
C GLY A 37 -4.69 -7.56 -7.66
N PHE A 38 -5.68 -7.65 -6.77
CA PHE A 38 -5.44 -7.84 -5.34
C PHE A 38 -5.15 -9.29 -5.03
N TYR A 39 -4.09 -9.55 -4.27
CA TYR A 39 -3.72 -10.91 -3.90
C TYR A 39 -4.77 -11.55 -2.97
N PRO A 40 -4.97 -12.87 -3.07
CA PRO A 40 -5.61 -13.62 -1.99
C PRO A 40 -4.79 -13.49 -0.71
N VAL A 41 -5.44 -13.63 0.44
CA VAL A 41 -4.80 -13.31 1.73
C VAL A 41 -3.54 -14.15 2.00
N ASN A 42 -3.49 -15.39 1.51
CA ASN A 42 -2.35 -16.27 1.70
C ASN A 42 -1.11 -15.85 0.88
N GLU A 43 -1.26 -15.04 -0.15
CA GLU A 43 -0.18 -14.59 -1.05
C GLU A 43 0.39 -13.22 -0.66
N VAL A 44 -0.29 -12.45 0.20
CA VAL A 44 0.23 -11.13 0.64
C VAL A 44 1.52 -11.30 1.43
N ASN A 45 2.48 -10.42 1.20
CA ASN A 45 3.75 -10.46 1.92
C ASN A 45 4.37 -9.07 2.03
N TRP A 46 5.35 -8.94 2.92
CA TRP A 46 6.12 -7.71 3.06
C TRP A 46 6.81 -7.36 1.75
N PHE A 47 6.67 -6.13 1.29
CA PHE A 47 7.20 -5.65 0.02
C PHE A 47 8.72 -5.84 -0.07
N SER A 48 9.42 -5.71 1.07
CA SER A 48 10.84 -5.98 1.18
C SER A 48 11.22 -7.42 0.85
N GLN A 49 10.36 -8.41 1.06
CA GLN A 49 10.68 -9.81 0.73
C GLN A 49 10.53 -10.13 -0.76
N THR A 50 9.74 -9.34 -1.49
CA THR A 50 9.44 -9.59 -2.90
C THR A 50 10.18 -8.65 -3.84
N HIS A 51 10.55 -7.45 -3.39
CA HIS A 51 11.09 -6.38 -4.23
C HIS A 51 12.29 -5.64 -3.61
N GLU A 52 13.24 -6.35 -2.99
CA GLU A 52 14.48 -5.73 -2.44
C GLU A 52 15.18 -4.80 -3.44
N ASN A 53 15.22 -5.18 -4.71
CA ASN A 53 15.83 -4.38 -5.76
C ASN A 53 15.12 -3.02 -5.98
N TRP A 54 13.80 -2.96 -5.86
CA TRP A 54 13.05 -1.71 -6.02
C TRP A 54 13.33 -0.76 -4.85
N ILE A 55 13.35 -1.30 -3.63
CA ILE A 55 13.69 -0.54 -2.43
C ILE A 55 15.11 0.02 -2.54
N ASN A 56 16.06 -0.81 -3.00
CA ASN A 56 17.44 -0.38 -3.21
C ASN A 56 17.56 0.70 -4.29
N ILE A 57 16.80 0.63 -5.38
CA ILE A 57 16.77 1.71 -6.39
C ILE A 57 16.32 3.01 -5.74
N TYR A 58 15.25 2.99 -4.94
CA TYR A 58 14.75 4.17 -4.26
C TYR A 58 15.73 4.75 -3.26
N LEU A 59 16.25 3.93 -2.35
CA LEU A 59 17.22 4.33 -1.33
C LEU A 59 18.52 4.89 -1.91
N ASN A 60 18.92 4.45 -3.11
CA ASN A 60 20.16 4.87 -3.77
C ASN A 60 19.93 5.86 -4.92
N SER A 61 18.68 6.21 -5.25
CA SER A 61 18.38 7.17 -6.31
C SER A 61 18.53 8.60 -5.81
N SER A 62 19.03 9.50 -6.66
CA SER A 62 19.01 10.93 -6.41
C SER A 62 17.59 11.54 -6.42
N ARG A 63 16.56 10.76 -6.77
CA ARG A 63 15.14 11.17 -6.68
C ARG A 63 14.62 11.13 -5.25
N CYS A 64 15.19 10.27 -4.41
CA CYS A 64 14.79 10.10 -3.03
C CYS A 64 16.05 9.96 -2.18
N ASP A 65 16.57 11.08 -1.69
CA ASP A 65 17.67 11.02 -0.74
C ASP A 65 17.11 10.55 0.61
N ALA A 66 17.32 9.27 0.95
CA ALA A 66 16.90 8.69 2.21
C ALA A 66 17.50 9.40 3.46
N ARG A 67 18.42 10.35 3.27
CA ARG A 67 18.94 11.24 4.32
C ARG A 67 18.05 12.45 4.57
N ILE A 68 17.13 12.77 3.66
CA ILE A 68 16.16 13.85 3.83
C ILE A 68 15.05 13.35 4.74
N VAL A 69 15.05 13.86 5.98
CA VAL A 69 13.96 13.63 6.93
C VAL A 69 12.75 14.43 6.47
N ILE A 70 11.67 13.75 6.11
CA ILE A 70 10.40 14.40 5.76
C ILE A 70 9.61 14.66 7.05
N PRO A 71 9.39 15.93 7.42
CA PRO A 71 8.71 16.28 8.66
C PRO A 71 7.21 15.93 8.58
N ASP A 72 6.58 15.77 9.74
CA ASP A 72 5.16 15.38 9.86
C ASP A 72 4.23 16.34 9.10
N GLU A 73 4.53 17.64 9.11
CA GLU A 73 3.72 18.66 8.43
C GLU A 73 3.72 18.52 6.90
N ALA A 74 4.79 17.94 6.34
CA ALA A 74 4.88 17.63 4.91
C ALA A 74 4.33 16.22 4.62
N TYR A 75 4.52 15.27 5.55
CA TYR A 75 4.11 13.88 5.36
C TYR A 75 2.60 13.70 5.46
N PHE A 76 1.94 14.27 6.48
CA PHE A 76 0.52 14.03 6.77
C PHE A 76 -0.46 14.88 5.95
N VAL A 77 -0.02 15.38 4.79
CA VAL A 77 -0.88 16.01 3.79
C VAL A 77 -1.43 14.93 2.86
N TYR A 78 -2.76 14.79 2.84
CA TYR A 78 -3.51 13.81 2.04
C TYR A 78 -4.43 14.52 1.03
N GLY A 79 -4.85 13.80 -0.01
CA GLY A 79 -5.74 14.31 -1.05
C GLY A 79 -4.97 15.12 -2.11
N GLU A 80 -5.65 16.07 -2.76
CA GLU A 80 -5.10 16.81 -3.92
C GLU A 80 -3.86 17.65 -3.61
N MET A 81 -3.65 18.02 -2.34
CA MET A 81 -2.52 18.85 -1.90
C MET A 81 -1.28 18.01 -1.54
N GLN A 82 -1.38 16.68 -1.60
CA GLN A 82 -0.26 15.79 -1.32
C GLN A 82 0.81 15.89 -2.41
N GLU A 83 2.06 16.05 -2.00
CA GLU A 83 3.23 15.84 -2.84
C GLU A 83 3.62 14.36 -2.83
N THR A 84 3.42 13.63 -3.94
CA THR A 84 3.61 12.17 -3.99
C THR A 84 5.07 11.72 -3.86
N TYR A 85 6.02 12.61 -4.09
CA TYR A 85 7.45 12.36 -3.84
C TYR A 85 7.86 12.63 -2.37
N SER A 86 7.00 13.27 -1.58
CA SER A 86 7.26 13.59 -0.17
C SER A 86 6.82 12.44 0.76
N PHE A 87 7.26 11.22 0.47
CA PHE A 87 7.03 10.03 1.29
C PHE A 87 8.32 9.51 1.92
N ARG A 88 8.20 8.93 3.12
CA ARG A 88 9.29 8.35 3.89
C ARG A 88 9.69 7.00 3.27
N VAL A 89 10.80 7.00 2.54
CA VAL A 89 11.28 5.82 1.80
C VAL A 89 11.54 4.64 2.73
N GLU A 90 11.96 4.91 3.96
CA GLU A 90 12.20 3.90 4.99
C GLU A 90 10.96 3.05 5.30
N TYR A 91 9.74 3.56 5.08
CA TYR A 91 8.50 2.82 5.29
C TYR A 91 8.24 1.75 4.22
N LEU A 92 8.89 1.81 3.05
CA LEU A 92 8.79 0.73 2.05
C LEU A 92 9.30 -0.61 2.60
N ALA A 93 10.24 -0.59 3.54
CA ALA A 93 10.83 -1.81 4.09
C ALA A 93 9.83 -2.63 4.93
N SER A 94 8.88 -1.97 5.59
CA SER A 94 7.83 -2.59 6.41
C SER A 94 6.44 -2.56 5.76
N ALA A 95 6.31 -2.01 4.55
CA ALA A 95 5.03 -1.98 3.85
C ALA A 95 4.59 -3.39 3.39
N LEU A 96 3.32 -3.71 3.55
CA LEU A 96 2.70 -4.95 3.09
C LEU A 96 2.21 -4.78 1.65
N GLN A 97 2.68 -5.62 0.73
CA GLN A 97 2.18 -5.64 -0.63
C GLN A 97 0.88 -6.44 -0.72
N ILE A 98 -0.18 -5.80 -1.23
CA ILE A 98 -1.51 -6.39 -1.30
C ILE A 98 -2.05 -6.55 -2.74
N SER A 99 -1.32 -6.05 -3.74
CA SER A 99 -1.64 -6.24 -5.15
C SER A 99 -0.46 -6.77 -5.94
N MET A 100 -0.75 -7.31 -7.12
CA MET A 100 0.23 -7.47 -8.19
C MET A 100 0.90 -6.13 -8.49
N ALA A 101 2.18 -6.20 -8.86
CA ALA A 101 2.89 -5.08 -9.45
C ALA A 101 2.67 -5.12 -10.96
N ASP A 102 2.17 -4.02 -11.54
CA ASP A 102 1.94 -3.90 -12.98
C ASP A 102 2.36 -2.50 -13.45
N GLU A 103 3.05 -2.43 -14.58
CA GLU A 103 3.59 -1.18 -15.17
C GLU A 103 4.29 -0.24 -14.17
N GLY A 104 4.97 -0.78 -13.15
CA GLY A 104 5.67 0.02 -12.14
C GLY A 104 4.81 0.42 -10.95
N GLU A 105 3.51 0.12 -10.94
CA GLU A 105 2.55 0.47 -9.88
C GLU A 105 2.20 -0.74 -9.00
N VAL A 106 2.04 -0.50 -7.70
CA VAL A 106 1.70 -1.50 -6.69
C VAL A 106 0.91 -0.88 -5.54
N VAL A 107 -0.03 -1.62 -4.98
CA VAL A 107 -0.74 -1.22 -3.76
C VAL A 107 -0.07 -1.80 -2.53
N LEU A 108 0.27 -0.90 -1.60
CA LEU A 108 0.93 -1.22 -0.34
C LEU A 108 0.08 -0.75 0.86
N LEU A 109 0.19 -1.44 1.99
CA LEU A 109 -0.30 -0.99 3.29
C LEU A 109 0.87 -0.72 4.22
N ASN A 110 0.96 0.49 4.75
CA ASN A 110 2.05 0.96 5.59
C ASN A 110 1.66 0.84 7.08
N PRO A 111 2.25 -0.11 7.84
CA PRO A 111 1.95 -0.28 9.26
C PRO A 111 2.59 0.78 10.17
N GLU A 112 3.53 1.60 9.67
CA GLU A 112 4.19 2.65 10.47
C GLU A 112 3.27 3.84 10.74
N VAL A 113 2.21 4.00 9.92
CA VAL A 113 1.24 5.08 10.04
C VAL A 113 -0.14 4.48 10.26
N ILE A 114 -0.61 4.59 11.51
CA ILE A 114 -1.89 4.01 11.95
C ILE A 114 -2.84 5.13 12.40
N SER A 115 -4.05 5.13 11.85
CA SER A 115 -5.13 6.05 12.24
C SER A 115 -6.41 5.28 12.46
N ASN A 116 -6.98 5.33 13.67
CA ASN A 116 -8.19 4.59 14.05
C ASN A 116 -8.10 3.07 13.80
N GLY A 117 -6.91 2.50 13.93
CA GLY A 117 -6.65 1.07 13.68
C GLY A 117 -6.52 0.70 12.20
N GLU A 118 -6.69 1.66 11.28
CA GLU A 118 -6.38 1.49 9.87
C GLU A 118 -4.92 1.83 9.60
N TRP A 119 -4.31 1.08 8.70
CA TRP A 119 -2.99 1.41 8.15
C TRP A 119 -3.16 2.32 6.96
N GLU A 120 -2.20 3.23 6.79
CA GLU A 120 -2.11 4.05 5.59
C GLU A 120 -1.97 3.16 4.35
N ALA A 121 -2.69 3.48 3.28
CA ALA A 121 -2.65 2.74 2.01
C ALA A 121 -1.95 3.59 0.95
N TRP A 122 -1.06 2.98 0.18
CA TRP A 122 -0.29 3.64 -0.87
C TRP A 122 -0.62 3.02 -2.22
N ILE A 123 -0.93 3.85 -3.20
CA ILE A 123 -0.71 3.51 -4.60
C ILE A 123 0.69 4.02 -4.92
N PHE A 124 1.63 3.09 -5.01
CA PHE A 124 3.05 3.38 -5.15
C PHE A 124 3.51 3.05 -6.56
N SER A 125 4.27 3.96 -7.19
CA SER A 125 5.01 3.63 -8.40
C SER A 125 6.42 4.17 -8.39
N ASP A 126 7.27 3.56 -9.22
CA ASP A 126 8.66 3.96 -9.41
C ASP A 126 8.85 5.31 -10.15
N HIS A 127 7.76 5.82 -10.72
CA HIS A 127 7.75 7.04 -11.54
C HIS A 127 6.95 8.19 -10.95
N THR A 128 6.00 7.92 -10.06
CA THR A 128 5.12 8.94 -9.47
C THR A 128 5.24 9.05 -7.95
N GLY A 129 5.96 8.14 -7.29
CA GLY A 129 6.09 8.10 -5.83
C GLY A 129 4.88 7.44 -5.17
N ALA A 130 4.53 7.89 -3.96
CA ALA A 130 3.44 7.32 -3.18
C ALA A 130 2.24 8.27 -3.15
N SER A 131 1.13 7.85 -3.78
CA SER A 131 -0.19 8.44 -3.49
C SER A 131 -0.76 7.78 -2.24
N ARG A 132 -0.74 8.49 -1.11
CA ARG A 132 -1.13 7.96 0.20
C ARG A 132 -2.58 8.30 0.55
N HIS A 133 -3.21 7.38 1.27
CA HIS A 133 -4.57 7.47 1.81
C HIS A 133 -4.56 6.96 3.24
N ARG A 134 -5.42 7.47 4.12
CA ARG A 134 -5.41 7.13 5.56
C ARG A 134 -5.85 5.70 5.85
N SER A 135 -6.49 5.04 4.89
CA SER A 135 -6.90 3.64 4.98
C SER A 135 -7.05 2.99 3.61
N PHE A 136 -7.07 1.65 3.58
CA PHE A 136 -7.45 0.89 2.39
C PHE A 136 -8.85 1.27 1.90
N SER A 137 -9.82 1.43 2.81
CA SER A 137 -11.16 1.88 2.41
C SER A 137 -11.14 3.23 1.71
N GLU A 138 -10.46 4.25 2.26
CA GLU A 138 -10.39 5.57 1.63
C GLU A 138 -9.80 5.49 0.21
N MET A 139 -8.67 4.79 0.06
CA MET A 139 -8.06 4.54 -1.26
C MET A 139 -9.06 3.89 -2.22
N PHE A 140 -9.78 2.86 -1.77
CA PHE A 140 -10.75 2.14 -2.59
C PHE A 140 -11.95 3.02 -3.00
N GLN A 141 -12.39 3.92 -2.12
CA GLN A 141 -13.49 4.84 -2.40
C GLN A 141 -13.11 5.97 -3.36
N VAL A 142 -11.96 6.62 -3.13
CA VAL A 142 -11.51 7.78 -3.90
C VAL A 142 -11.15 7.39 -5.33
N ASN A 143 -10.52 6.23 -5.52
CA ASN A 143 -10.07 5.77 -6.84
C ASN A 143 -11.17 5.03 -7.64
N GLY A 144 -12.44 5.26 -7.31
CA GLY A 144 -13.57 4.81 -8.12
C GLY A 144 -13.87 3.31 -8.09
N LEU A 145 -13.21 2.53 -7.23
CA LEU A 145 -13.41 1.07 -7.16
C LEU A 145 -14.76 0.66 -6.56
N MET A 146 -15.51 1.59 -5.93
CA MET A 146 -16.90 1.36 -5.53
C MET A 146 -17.93 1.53 -6.66
N GLY A 147 -17.57 2.19 -7.78
CA GLY A 147 -18.50 2.43 -8.89
C GLY A 147 -18.91 1.16 -9.64
N ALA A 148 -18.15 0.08 -9.49
CA ALA A 148 -18.40 -1.23 -10.08
C ALA A 148 -19.30 -2.15 -9.22
N TRP A 149 -19.78 -1.68 -8.06
CA TRP A 149 -20.56 -2.47 -7.09
C TRP A 149 -21.92 -1.84 -6.75
N ARG A 150 -22.63 -1.31 -7.76
CA ARG A 150 -24.07 -1.01 -7.69
C ARG A 150 -24.88 -1.92 -8.59
#